data_AF-A0A257JA91-F1
#
_entry.id   AF-A0A257JA91-F1
#
_cell.length_a   1.000
_cell.length_b   1.000
_cell.length_c   1.000
_cell.angle_alpha   90.00
_cell.angle_beta   90.00
_cell.angle_gamma   90.00
#
_symmetry.space_group_name_H-M   'P 1'
#
loop_
_entity.id
_entity.type
_entity.pdbx_description
1 polymer ?
#
loop_
_entity_poly.entity_id
_entity_poly.type
_entity_poly.pdbx_seq_one_letter_code
_entity_poly.pdbx_strand_id
1 'polypeptide(L)'
;MFDIGRNGTGKVRVTNGARLEIVASDARTNGPQLSIGREAASSGELSITGAGSVVALSAASVLPGGGQGEALNPFVRVGRDGNGSLNITGGGKLLLDGQAVSTLADSRSTSLYIGGTGDNTNGGKGIALVSGAGSEIRLTGNDTYIGIGHGPQSFGQLTVVDT
;
A
#
# COMPACT_ATOMS: atom_id res chain seq x y z
N MET A 1 10.85 2.58 -3.86
CA MET A 1 9.87 3.43 -3.15
C MET A 1 9.28 4.41 -4.15
N PHE A 2 7.96 4.56 -4.14
CA PHE A 2 7.21 5.54 -4.92
C PHE A 2 6.34 6.37 -3.97
N ASP A 3 6.47 7.69 -4.00
CA ASP A 3 5.73 8.59 -3.12
C ASP A 3 4.82 9.52 -3.95
N ILE A 4 3.58 9.68 -3.51
CA ILE A 4 2.62 10.63 -4.07
C ILE A 4 2.43 11.75 -3.04
N GLY A 5 2.97 12.92 -3.33
CA GLY A 5 2.86 14.09 -2.45
C GLY A 5 3.64 13.93 -1.15
N ARG A 6 4.92 13.51 -1.19
CA ARG A 6 5.75 13.30 0.02
C ARG A 6 5.87 14.56 0.89
N ASN A 7 6.17 15.71 0.28
CA ASN A 7 6.44 17.01 0.92
C ASN A 7 5.62 18.13 0.25
N GLY A 8 4.36 17.85 -0.06
CA GLY A 8 3.50 18.77 -0.80
C GLY A 8 2.26 18.06 -1.29
N THR A 9 1.74 18.48 -2.44
CA THR A 9 0.56 17.86 -3.06
C THR A 9 0.95 17.04 -4.27
N GLY A 10 0.48 15.81 -4.37
CA GLY A 10 0.69 14.96 -5.55
C GLY A 10 -0.57 14.20 -5.93
N LYS A 11 -0.75 13.94 -7.22
CA LYS A 11 -1.87 13.13 -7.73
C LYS A 11 -1.37 12.16 -8.79
N VAL A 12 -1.83 10.92 -8.72
CA VAL A 12 -1.62 9.90 -9.75
C VAL A 12 -2.95 9.30 -10.14
N ARG A 13 -3.13 9.10 -11.45
CA ARG A 13 -4.28 8.41 -12.02
C ARG A 13 -3.80 7.24 -12.85
N VAL A 14 -4.35 6.06 -12.57
CA VAL A 14 -4.15 4.85 -13.35
C VAL A 14 -5.50 4.50 -13.97
N THR A 15 -5.63 4.76 -15.27
CA THR A 15 -6.90 4.69 -16.01
C THR A 15 -6.72 3.98 -17.34
N ASN A 16 -7.82 3.68 -18.04
CA ASN A 16 -7.82 3.13 -19.39
C ASN A 16 -6.99 1.83 -19.53
N GLY A 17 -7.02 0.96 -18.51
CA GLY A 17 -6.26 -0.29 -18.53
C GLY A 17 -4.76 -0.13 -18.23
N ALA A 18 -4.32 1.05 -17.80
CA ALA A 18 -2.91 1.28 -17.47
C ALA A 18 -2.45 0.45 -16.27
N ARG A 19 -1.15 0.13 -16.25
CA ARG A 19 -0.51 -0.61 -15.15
C ARG A 19 0.67 0.16 -14.58
N LEU A 20 0.64 0.41 -13.28
CA LEU A 20 1.79 0.86 -12.49
C LEU A 20 2.30 -0.34 -11.69
N GLU A 21 3.60 -0.63 -11.80
CA GLU A 21 4.21 -1.76 -11.10
C GLU A 21 5.45 -1.34 -10.32
N ILE A 22 5.57 -1.85 -9.09
CA ILE A 22 6.76 -1.71 -8.25
C ILE A 22 7.20 -3.11 -7.83
N VAL A 23 8.30 -3.60 -8.42
CA VAL A 23 8.82 -4.95 -8.16
C VAL A 23 10.12 -4.89 -7.37
N ALA A 24 10.27 -5.79 -6.41
CA ALA A 24 11.56 -6.15 -5.84
C ALA A 24 11.96 -7.54 -6.33
N SER A 25 13.06 -7.62 -7.07
CA SER A 25 13.67 -8.86 -7.54
C SER A 25 14.83 -9.35 -6.66
N ASP A 26 15.32 -8.49 -5.76
CA ASP A 26 16.52 -8.73 -4.94
C ASP A 26 16.25 -8.38 -3.48
N ALA A 27 17.06 -8.94 -2.58
CA ALA A 27 17.10 -8.50 -1.19
C ALA A 27 17.55 -7.04 -1.12
N ARG A 28 16.73 -6.18 -0.52
CA ARG A 28 17.02 -4.76 -0.31
C ARG A 28 16.61 -4.37 1.10
N THR A 29 17.26 -3.33 1.61
CA THR A 29 16.93 -2.71 2.90
C THR A 29 15.47 -2.24 2.96
N ASN A 30 14.82 -2.04 1.82
CA ASN A 30 13.43 -1.66 1.69
C ASN A 30 12.75 -2.52 0.62
N GLY A 31 11.57 -3.04 0.92
CA GLY A 31 10.71 -3.73 -0.07
C GLY A 31 10.08 -2.77 -1.08
N PRO A 32 9.19 -3.27 -1.94
CA PRO A 32 8.30 -2.44 -2.76
C PRO A 32 7.41 -1.58 -1.87
N GLN A 33 7.42 -0.26 -2.12
CA GLN A 33 6.72 0.70 -1.26
C GLN A 33 6.01 1.74 -2.07
N LEU A 34 4.74 1.98 -1.72
CA LEU A 34 3.93 3.10 -2.19
C LEU A 34 3.40 3.88 -0.98
N SER A 35 3.67 5.18 -0.91
CA SER A 35 3.06 6.06 0.10
C SER A 35 2.30 7.20 -0.55
N ILE A 36 1.11 7.51 -0.01
CA ILE A 36 0.23 8.57 -0.49
C ILE A 36 0.04 9.57 0.65
N GLY A 37 0.58 10.79 0.50
CA GLY A 37 0.56 11.82 1.56
C GLY A 37 1.35 11.40 2.80
N ARG A 38 2.66 11.16 2.63
CA ARG A 38 3.48 10.50 3.65
C ARG A 38 3.81 11.40 4.85
N GLU A 39 4.34 12.59 4.63
CA GLU A 39 4.82 13.46 5.72
C GLU A 39 3.73 14.39 6.26
N ALA A 40 4.00 14.97 7.43
CA ALA A 40 3.17 16.03 7.99
C ALA A 40 2.94 17.17 6.99
N ALA A 41 1.74 17.75 7.02
CA ALA A 41 1.29 18.81 6.11
C ALA A 41 1.35 18.45 4.61
N SER A 42 1.47 17.17 4.25
CA SER A 42 1.43 16.70 2.87
C SER A 42 0.06 16.16 2.45
N SER A 43 -0.18 16.09 1.13
CA SER A 43 -1.41 15.56 0.55
C SER A 43 -1.12 14.72 -0.69
N GLY A 44 -1.61 13.48 -0.71
CA GLY A 44 -1.51 12.59 -1.86
C GLY A 44 -2.85 12.05 -2.29
N GLU A 45 -3.03 11.87 -3.60
CA GLU A 45 -4.21 11.21 -4.17
C GLU A 45 -3.79 10.16 -5.21
N LEU A 46 -4.29 8.94 -5.05
CA LEU A 46 -4.20 7.89 -6.05
C LEU A 46 -5.61 7.47 -6.49
N SER A 47 -5.88 7.51 -7.79
CA SER A 47 -7.08 6.92 -8.37
C SER A 47 -6.73 5.76 -9.31
N ILE A 48 -7.37 4.60 -9.13
CA ILE A 48 -7.28 3.44 -10.00
C ILE A 48 -8.67 3.18 -10.56
N THR A 49 -8.89 3.51 -11.83
CA THR A 49 -10.25 3.58 -12.39
C THR A 49 -10.37 2.83 -13.70
N GLY A 50 -11.43 2.03 -13.82
CA GLY A 50 -11.76 1.28 -15.03
C GLY A 50 -11.17 -0.13 -15.02
N ALA A 51 -11.87 -1.05 -15.68
CA ALA A 51 -11.44 -2.43 -15.83
C ALA A 51 -10.04 -2.50 -16.47
N GLY A 52 -9.19 -3.36 -15.91
CA GLY A 52 -7.81 -3.53 -16.36
C GLY A 52 -6.82 -2.51 -15.81
N SER A 53 -7.27 -1.44 -15.15
CA SER A 53 -6.37 -0.49 -14.48
C SER A 53 -5.81 -1.09 -13.19
N VAL A 54 -4.49 -1.16 -13.07
CA VAL A 54 -3.83 -1.88 -11.97
C VAL A 54 -2.66 -1.09 -11.38
N VAL A 55 -2.62 -1.03 -10.05
CA VAL A 55 -1.39 -0.75 -9.30
C VAL A 55 -0.96 -2.03 -8.62
N ALA A 56 0.23 -2.52 -8.95
CA ALA A 56 0.77 -3.76 -8.41
C ALA A 56 2.10 -3.52 -7.71
N LEU A 57 2.26 -4.12 -6.53
CA LEU A 57 3.53 -4.19 -5.83
C LEU A 57 3.84 -5.66 -5.55
N SER A 58 5.05 -6.11 -5.88
CA SER A 58 5.43 -7.51 -5.70
C SER A 58 6.87 -7.70 -5.22
N ALA A 59 7.07 -8.69 -4.36
CA ALA A 59 8.38 -9.16 -3.94
C ALA A 59 8.43 -10.69 -4.01
N ALA A 60 9.45 -11.24 -4.64
CA ALA A 60 9.73 -12.68 -4.62
C ALA A 60 10.56 -13.04 -3.38
N SER A 61 10.46 -14.29 -2.90
CA SER A 61 11.50 -14.83 -2.03
C SER A 61 12.80 -14.97 -2.81
N VAL A 62 13.89 -14.54 -2.19
CA VAL A 62 15.25 -14.64 -2.73
C VAL A 62 16.15 -15.50 -1.85
N LEU A 63 15.66 -15.94 -0.69
CA LEU A 63 16.38 -16.77 0.25
C LEU A 63 15.49 -17.93 0.75
N PRO A 64 15.75 -19.18 0.32
CA PRO A 64 15.01 -20.33 0.82
C PRO A 64 15.05 -20.43 2.36
N GLY A 65 13.88 -20.51 2.98
CA GLY A 65 13.75 -20.55 4.45
C GLY A 65 13.77 -19.18 5.15
N GLY A 66 13.98 -18.09 4.41
CA GLY A 66 13.93 -16.72 4.94
C GLY A 66 15.17 -16.31 5.74
N GLY A 67 15.00 -15.29 6.60
CA GLY A 67 16.05 -14.75 7.48
C GLY A 67 16.54 -13.35 7.08
N GLN A 68 17.62 -12.88 7.71
CA GLN A 68 18.12 -11.51 7.56
C GLN A 68 18.45 -11.13 6.10
N GLY A 69 18.86 -12.09 5.27
CA GLY A 69 19.17 -11.88 3.85
C GLY A 69 17.98 -11.97 2.90
N GLU A 70 16.77 -12.22 3.40
CA GLU A 70 15.56 -12.33 2.60
C GLU A 70 15.06 -10.95 2.12
N ALA A 71 14.31 -10.93 1.02
CA ALA A 71 13.61 -9.75 0.53
C ALA A 71 12.57 -9.24 1.54
N LEU A 72 12.17 -7.97 1.41
CA LEU A 72 11.08 -7.40 2.19
C LEU A 72 9.80 -7.35 1.35
N ASN A 73 8.70 -7.77 1.95
CA ASN A 73 7.40 -7.80 1.30
C ASN A 73 6.83 -6.40 1.04
N PRO A 74 5.91 -6.27 0.06
CA PRO A 74 5.32 -5.00 -0.28
C PRO A 74 4.55 -4.36 0.87
N PHE A 75 4.59 -3.04 0.93
CA PHE A 75 3.60 -2.32 1.71
C PHE A 75 3.12 -1.02 1.07
N VAL A 76 1.89 -0.66 1.40
CA VAL A 76 1.22 0.57 0.96
C VAL A 76 0.76 1.37 2.16
N ARG A 77 0.94 2.70 2.12
CA ARG A 77 0.46 3.61 3.16
C ARG A 77 -0.37 4.75 2.58
N VAL A 78 -1.54 4.98 3.15
CA VAL A 78 -2.44 6.09 2.79
C VAL A 78 -2.53 7.03 3.99
N GLY A 79 -1.93 8.21 3.88
CA GLY A 79 -1.95 9.23 4.95
C GLY A 79 -1.17 8.79 6.19
N ARG A 80 0.13 8.50 6.03
CA ARG A 80 0.98 8.01 7.14
C ARG A 80 1.05 9.04 8.27
N ASP A 81 1.57 10.22 7.98
CA ASP A 81 1.58 11.39 8.88
C ASP A 81 0.83 12.58 8.26
N GLY A 82 0.63 12.55 6.93
CA GLY A 82 -0.10 13.54 6.16
C GLY A 82 -1.51 13.12 5.81
N ASN A 83 -2.02 13.62 4.68
CA ASN A 83 -3.36 13.31 4.17
C ASN A 83 -3.24 12.45 2.91
N GLY A 84 -3.80 11.24 2.93
CA GLY A 84 -3.83 10.35 1.78
C GLY A 84 -5.25 10.01 1.35
N SER A 85 -5.49 10.00 0.04
CA SER A 85 -6.72 9.47 -0.56
C SER A 85 -6.40 8.38 -1.59
N LEU A 86 -7.04 7.23 -1.44
CA LEU A 86 -6.99 6.12 -2.39
C LEU A 86 -8.41 5.86 -2.92
N ASN A 87 -8.61 5.93 -4.23
CA ASN A 87 -9.90 5.65 -4.86
C ASN A 87 -9.73 4.53 -5.88
N ILE A 88 -10.44 3.43 -5.70
CA ILE A 88 -10.42 2.27 -6.58
C ILE A 88 -11.83 2.05 -7.10
N THR A 89 -12.06 2.33 -8.38
CA THR A 89 -13.41 2.39 -8.95
C THR A 89 -13.54 1.71 -10.31
N GLY A 90 -14.75 1.25 -10.62
CA GLY A 90 -15.11 0.75 -11.96
C GLY A 90 -14.24 -0.40 -12.47
N GLY A 91 -13.80 -1.31 -11.59
CA GLY A 91 -12.98 -2.46 -11.97
C GLY A 91 -11.46 -2.26 -11.79
N GLY A 92 -11.03 -1.12 -11.24
CA GLY A 92 -9.63 -0.86 -10.92
C GLY A 92 -9.11 -1.73 -9.77
N LYS A 93 -7.80 -1.98 -9.70
CA LYS A 93 -7.22 -2.89 -8.69
C LYS A 93 -5.94 -2.38 -8.05
N LEU A 94 -5.85 -2.55 -6.73
CA LEU A 94 -4.60 -2.49 -5.98
C LEU A 94 -4.20 -3.91 -5.55
N LEU A 95 -3.04 -4.37 -6.01
CA LEU A 95 -2.56 -5.73 -5.78
C LEU A 95 -1.21 -5.69 -5.07
N LEU A 96 -1.11 -6.31 -3.90
CA LEU A 96 0.13 -6.49 -3.15
C LEU A 96 0.42 -7.99 -3.09
N ASP A 97 1.59 -8.39 -3.56
CA ASP A 97 2.00 -9.79 -3.61
C ASP A 97 3.38 -9.98 -2.97
N GLY A 98 3.42 -10.45 -1.72
CA GLY A 98 4.65 -10.59 -0.95
C GLY A 98 5.02 -12.03 -0.66
N GLN A 99 5.87 -12.60 -1.51
CA GLN A 99 6.31 -14.00 -1.40
C GLN A 99 7.57 -14.18 -0.55
N ALA A 100 8.16 -13.11 0.00
CA ALA A 100 9.33 -13.22 0.87
C ALA A 100 8.98 -14.02 2.14
N VAL A 101 9.85 -14.96 2.52
CA VAL A 101 9.58 -15.90 3.61
C VAL A 101 9.72 -15.21 4.95
N SER A 102 8.65 -15.24 5.74
CA SER A 102 8.64 -14.66 7.08
C SER A 102 9.06 -15.69 8.14
N THR A 103 9.83 -15.24 9.13
CA THR A 103 10.21 -16.04 10.31
C THR A 103 9.99 -15.24 11.59
N LEU A 104 10.07 -15.90 12.76
CA LEU A 104 9.91 -15.22 14.05
C LEU A 104 10.95 -14.11 14.30
N ALA A 105 12.20 -14.34 13.87
CA ALA A 105 13.28 -13.36 14.03
C ALA A 105 13.27 -12.29 12.94
N ASP A 106 12.70 -12.61 11.77
CA ASP A 106 12.73 -11.80 10.56
C ASP A 106 11.34 -11.78 9.91
N SER A 107 10.47 -10.89 10.40
CA SER A 107 9.11 -10.79 9.86
C SER A 107 9.10 -10.12 8.48
N ARG A 108 8.25 -10.62 7.58
CA ARG A 108 8.10 -10.14 6.19
C ARG A 108 6.62 -9.93 5.87
N SER A 109 6.04 -8.85 6.37
CA SER A 109 4.60 -8.58 6.18
C SER A 109 4.27 -7.95 4.83
N THR A 110 3.16 -8.42 4.25
CA THR A 110 2.54 -7.77 3.09
C THR A 110 1.42 -6.87 3.60
N SER A 111 1.63 -5.56 3.61
CA SER A 111 0.81 -4.68 4.46
C SER A 111 0.17 -3.50 3.73
N LEU A 112 -1.09 -3.19 4.07
CA LEU A 112 -1.75 -1.94 3.71
C LEU A 112 -2.13 -1.18 4.99
N TYR A 113 -1.71 0.08 5.08
CA TYR A 113 -2.11 0.98 6.16
C TYR A 113 -2.91 2.16 5.62
N ILE A 114 -4.03 2.46 6.28
CA ILE A 114 -4.90 3.60 5.97
C ILE A 114 -5.05 4.43 7.24
N GLY A 115 -4.36 5.57 7.29
CA GLY A 115 -4.29 6.44 8.46
C GLY A 115 -3.36 5.88 9.54
N GLY A 116 -2.12 6.35 9.58
CA GLY A 116 -1.08 5.84 10.50
C GLY A 116 -0.33 4.61 9.97
N THR A 117 0.60 4.07 10.77
CA THR A 117 1.44 2.90 10.40
C THR A 117 2.00 2.11 11.57
N GLY A 118 1.71 2.48 12.82
CA GLY A 118 2.34 1.86 13.99
C GLY A 118 1.97 2.51 15.32
N ASP A 119 2.32 1.83 16.41
CA ASP A 119 1.77 2.10 17.75
C ASP A 119 2.43 3.27 18.49
N ASN A 120 3.58 3.75 18.01
CA ASN A 120 4.44 4.70 18.73
C ASN A 120 4.64 6.05 18.03
N THR A 121 4.07 6.22 16.83
CA THR A 121 4.16 7.47 16.06
C THR A 121 2.77 8.01 15.80
N ASN A 122 2.58 9.32 15.99
CA ASN A 122 1.32 9.97 15.62
C ASN A 122 1.03 9.74 14.13
N GLY A 123 -0.15 9.23 13.84
CA GLY A 123 -0.61 8.97 12.48
C GLY A 123 -1.28 10.19 11.85
N GLY A 124 -1.43 10.11 10.52
CA GLY A 124 -2.14 11.07 9.70
C GLY A 124 -3.56 10.62 9.38
N LYS A 125 -4.09 11.19 8.30
CA LYS A 125 -5.44 10.96 7.81
C LYS A 125 -5.40 10.16 6.50
N GLY A 126 -5.82 8.91 6.55
CA GLY A 126 -5.99 8.06 5.37
C GLY A 126 -7.46 7.80 5.06
N ILE A 127 -7.85 7.99 3.80
CA ILE A 127 -9.18 7.60 3.31
C ILE A 127 -9.00 6.71 2.07
N ALA A 128 -9.66 5.56 2.07
CA ALA A 128 -9.73 4.67 0.94
C ALA A 128 -11.19 4.38 0.56
N LEU A 129 -11.49 4.41 -0.74
CA LEU A 129 -12.75 3.99 -1.35
C LEU A 129 -12.49 2.85 -2.33
N VAL A 130 -13.25 1.77 -2.22
CA VAL A 130 -13.32 0.68 -3.19
C VAL A 130 -14.77 0.54 -3.64
N SER A 131 -15.06 0.77 -4.92
CA SER A 131 -16.44 0.81 -5.40
C SER A 131 -16.64 0.35 -6.84
N GLY A 132 -17.80 -0.25 -7.09
CA GLY A 132 -18.21 -0.75 -8.40
C GLY A 132 -17.64 -2.12 -8.74
N ALA A 133 -18.34 -2.82 -9.65
CA ALA A 133 -18.03 -4.20 -10.01
C ALA A 133 -16.56 -4.40 -10.41
N GLY A 134 -15.93 -5.42 -9.82
CA GLY A 134 -14.55 -5.82 -10.11
C GLY A 134 -13.45 -4.97 -9.47
N SER A 135 -13.81 -3.91 -8.73
CA SER A 135 -12.85 -3.12 -7.97
C SER A 135 -12.28 -3.92 -6.79
N GLU A 136 -10.95 -3.90 -6.60
CA GLU A 136 -10.29 -4.85 -5.70
C GLU A 136 -9.10 -4.21 -4.95
N ILE A 137 -9.01 -4.51 -3.65
CA ILE A 137 -7.74 -4.50 -2.92
C ILE A 137 -7.43 -5.97 -2.62
N ARG A 138 -6.26 -6.45 -3.06
CA ARG A 138 -5.81 -7.81 -2.75
C ARG A 138 -4.42 -7.81 -2.17
N LEU A 139 -4.27 -8.52 -1.06
CA LEU A 139 -2.99 -8.85 -0.43
C LEU A 139 -2.82 -10.36 -0.52
N THR A 140 -1.68 -10.81 -1.05
CA THR A 140 -1.28 -12.23 -1.11
C THR A 140 0.13 -12.41 -0.55
N GLY A 141 0.43 -13.63 -0.10
CA GLY A 141 1.73 -13.99 0.42
C GLY A 141 1.77 -14.06 1.95
N ASN A 142 2.90 -13.69 2.56
CA ASN A 142 3.15 -13.89 3.98
C ASN A 142 2.72 -12.68 4.84
N ASP A 143 2.26 -12.99 6.06
CA ASP A 143 1.86 -12.05 7.11
C ASP A 143 1.04 -10.86 6.59
N THR A 144 -0.05 -11.17 5.87
CA THR A 144 -0.90 -10.15 5.28
C THR A 144 -1.60 -9.34 6.36
N TYR A 145 -1.49 -8.01 6.29
CA TYR A 145 -2.08 -7.13 7.29
C TYR A 145 -2.73 -5.90 6.65
N ILE A 146 -3.94 -5.55 7.13
CA ILE A 146 -4.59 -4.28 6.81
C ILE A 146 -4.83 -3.54 8.12
N GLY A 147 -4.18 -2.39 8.28
CA GLY A 147 -4.37 -1.48 9.40
C GLY A 147 -5.20 -0.26 8.99
N ILE A 148 -6.28 0.03 9.71
CA ILE A 148 -7.12 1.22 9.47
C ILE A 148 -7.16 2.03 10.77
N GLY A 149 -6.67 3.26 10.74
CA GLY A 149 -6.50 4.06 11.96
C GLY A 149 -5.47 3.43 12.90
N HIS A 150 -4.32 3.02 12.35
CA HIS A 150 -3.28 2.32 13.11
C HIS A 150 -2.27 3.31 13.71
N GLY A 151 -2.49 3.62 14.98
CA GLY A 151 -1.55 4.37 15.82
C GLY A 151 -2.18 5.54 16.55
N PRO A 152 -1.43 6.18 17.47
CA PRO A 152 -1.86 7.38 18.17
C PRO A 152 -2.32 8.48 17.20
N GLN A 153 -3.42 9.17 17.52
CA GLN A 153 -3.97 10.30 16.73
C GLN A 153 -4.28 10.02 15.25
N SER A 154 -4.20 8.76 14.83
CA SER A 154 -4.46 8.37 13.45
C SER A 154 -5.95 8.43 13.12
N PHE A 155 -6.27 8.79 11.88
CA PHE A 155 -7.61 8.66 11.33
C PHE A 155 -7.54 7.81 10.06
N GLY A 156 -8.15 6.63 10.10
CA GLY A 156 -8.30 5.76 8.94
C GLY A 156 -9.77 5.54 8.60
N GLN A 157 -10.10 5.57 7.31
CA GLN A 157 -11.40 5.16 6.81
C GLN A 157 -11.21 4.30 5.56
N LEU A 158 -11.84 3.12 5.56
CA LEU A 158 -12.02 2.30 4.37
C LEU A 158 -13.53 2.17 4.10
N THR A 159 -13.95 2.59 2.92
CA THR A 159 -15.31 2.40 2.43
C THR A 159 -15.29 1.40 1.28
N VAL A 160 -16.06 0.32 1.41
CA VAL A 160 -16.29 -0.65 0.35
C VAL A 160 -17.77 -0.64 0.03
N VAL A 161 -18.13 -0.32 -1.21
CA VAL A 161 -19.53 -0.20 -1.62
C VAL A 161 -19.73 -0.72 -3.03
N ASP A 162 -20.74 -1.57 -3.20
CA ASP A 162 -21.20 -1.97 -4.51
C ASP A 162 -22.26 -0.96 -4.96
N THR A 163 -21.93 -0.18 -5.99
CA THR A 163 -22.81 0.83 -6.61
C THR A 163 -22.92 0.57 -8.09
#